data_AF-A0A2A3IV83-F1
#
_entry.id   AF-A0A2A3IV83-F1
#
_cell.length_a   1.000
_cell.length_b   1.000
_cell.length_c   1.000
_cell.angle_alpha   90.00
_cell.angle_beta   90.00
_cell.angle_gamma   90.00
#
_symmetry.space_group_name_H-M   'P 1'
#
loop_
_entity.id
_entity.type
_entity.pdbx_description
1 polymer ?
#
loop_
_entity_poly.entity_id
_entity_poly.type
_entity_poly.pdbx_seq_one_letter_code
_entity_poly.pdbx_strand_id
1 'polypeptide(L)'
;MPRPLWNGAISFGPVTIPVKLMGATEDRSVRFHQVHTEDLGRVRVRKYCEAEDREVSAGEIGKGFEVSKDTLVAVTDEELEKMPLPTAKAIEIVAFVPAASIDPVRLSGDSYFLQYDGQVAVEPYVLIARALTRNTKVAVAKLAWHGRERLVLLRVRDGALVAHVLKWDDEVRDPSELASKDAKVTDSEIDEALLLVESGPGSVK
;
A
#
# COMPACT_ATOMS: atom_id res chain seq x y z
N MET A 1 -9.87 -0.23 19.83
CA MET A 1 -9.12 -0.91 18.75
C MET A 1 -9.70 -0.47 17.42
N PRO A 2 -8.86 -0.19 16.40
CA PRO A 2 -9.35 0.14 15.07
C PRO A 2 -10.26 -0.97 14.51
N ARG A 3 -11.20 -0.63 13.63
CA ARG A 3 -12.07 -1.61 12.96
C ARG A 3 -11.24 -2.34 11.90
N PRO A 4 -11.39 -3.67 11.73
CA PRO A 4 -10.73 -4.38 10.65
C PRO A 4 -11.19 -3.81 9.29
N LEU A 5 -10.21 -3.57 8.43
CA LEU A 5 -10.42 -3.10 7.06
C LEU A 5 -10.80 -4.26 6.13
N TRP A 6 -10.31 -5.45 6.43
CA TRP A 6 -10.56 -6.66 5.65
C TRP A 6 -10.34 -7.92 6.51
N ASN A 7 -11.07 -8.99 6.20
CA ASN A 7 -10.91 -10.30 6.81
C ASN A 7 -10.54 -11.31 5.70
N GLY A 8 -9.59 -12.18 5.98
CA GLY A 8 -9.18 -13.23 5.06
C GLY A 8 -8.22 -14.22 5.71
N ALA A 9 -7.35 -14.83 4.93
CA ALA A 9 -6.36 -15.76 5.46
C ALA A 9 -5.00 -15.58 4.80
N ILE A 10 -3.91 -15.81 5.54
CA ILE A 10 -2.58 -16.03 4.97
C ILE A 10 -2.51 -17.48 4.52
N SER A 11 -2.09 -17.72 3.28
CA SER A 11 -1.84 -19.06 2.75
C SER A 11 -0.38 -19.25 2.33
N PHE A 12 0.19 -20.41 2.66
CA PHE A 12 1.50 -20.84 2.18
C PHE A 12 1.54 -22.37 2.14
N GLY A 13 1.58 -22.93 0.94
CA GLY A 13 1.46 -24.38 0.74
C GLY A 13 0.18 -24.92 1.39
N PRO A 14 0.25 -25.90 2.31
CA PRO A 14 -0.94 -26.46 2.98
C PRO A 14 -1.42 -25.63 4.19
N VAL A 15 -0.72 -24.57 4.57
CA VAL A 15 -1.03 -23.79 5.79
C VAL A 15 -1.94 -22.63 5.44
N THR A 16 -3.07 -22.53 6.15
CA THR A 16 -4.03 -21.43 6.07
C THR A 16 -4.24 -20.82 7.45
N ILE A 17 -4.02 -19.51 7.59
CA ILE A 17 -4.08 -18.80 8.87
C ILE A 17 -5.10 -17.67 8.75
N PRO A 18 -6.30 -17.79 9.37
CA PRO A 18 -7.26 -16.71 9.41
C PRO A 18 -6.67 -15.43 10.04
N VAL A 19 -6.83 -14.30 9.37
CA VAL A 19 -6.34 -12.99 9.82
C VAL A 19 -7.31 -11.85 9.51
N LYS A 20 -7.17 -10.77 10.28
CA LYS A 20 -7.79 -9.47 10.08
C LYS A 20 -6.73 -8.45 9.73
N LEU A 21 -7.01 -7.64 8.70
CA LEU A 21 -6.15 -6.58 8.25
C LEU A 21 -6.57 -5.27 8.92
N MET A 22 -5.64 -4.68 9.66
CA MET A 22 -5.84 -3.49 10.48
C MET A 22 -4.95 -2.37 9.94
N GLY A 23 -5.42 -1.12 9.93
CA GLY A 23 -4.56 0.02 9.59
C GLY A 23 -3.35 0.09 10.52
N ALA A 24 -2.12 0.20 9.98
CA ALA A 24 -0.91 0.35 10.79
C ALA A 24 -0.57 1.81 11.10
N THR A 25 -1.20 2.74 10.39
CA THR A 25 -1.05 4.18 10.55
C THR A 25 -2.41 4.80 10.84
N GLU A 26 -2.41 5.89 11.61
CA GLU A 26 -3.57 6.74 11.82
C GLU A 26 -3.25 8.10 11.21
N ASP A 27 -4.12 8.57 10.32
CA ASP A 27 -4.03 9.93 9.82
C ASP A 27 -4.37 10.91 10.95
N ARG A 28 -3.40 11.76 11.31
CA ARG A 28 -3.55 12.82 12.32
C ARG A 28 -3.77 14.19 11.69
N SER A 29 -4.10 14.26 10.40
CA SER A 29 -4.42 15.50 9.72
C SER A 29 -5.60 16.19 10.40
N VAL A 30 -5.48 17.51 10.59
CA VAL A 30 -6.60 18.35 11.02
C VAL A 30 -7.50 18.53 9.81
N ARG A 31 -8.73 18.01 9.89
CA ARG A 31 -9.72 18.21 8.83
C ARG A 31 -10.32 19.61 8.96
N PHE A 32 -10.10 20.41 7.94
CA PHE A 32 -10.79 21.69 7.78
C PHE A 32 -12.11 21.46 7.07
N HIS A 33 -13.13 22.20 7.50
CA HIS A 33 -14.38 22.29 6.75
C HIS A 33 -14.31 23.52 5.84
N GLN A 34 -14.87 23.40 4.64
CA GLN A 34 -15.10 24.58 3.81
C GLN A 34 -16.14 25.47 4.51
N VAL A 35 -15.75 26.72 4.72
CA VAL A 35 -16.62 27.75 5.27
C VAL A 35 -16.61 28.94 4.33
N HIS A 36 -17.75 29.62 4.25
CA HIS A 36 -17.82 30.89 3.56
C HIS A 36 -17.04 31.92 4.39
N THR A 37 -16.10 32.62 3.79
CA THR A 37 -15.07 33.39 4.52
C THR A 37 -15.63 34.62 5.23
N GLU A 38 -16.78 35.13 4.81
CA GLU A 38 -17.40 36.33 5.39
C GLU A 38 -18.25 36.02 6.63
N ASP A 39 -18.94 34.88 6.66
CA ASP A 39 -19.92 34.54 7.71
C ASP A 39 -19.60 33.24 8.47
N LEU A 40 -18.52 32.54 8.09
CA LEU A 40 -18.11 31.22 8.60
C LEU A 40 -19.18 30.13 8.45
N GLY A 41 -20.17 30.35 7.58
CA GLY A 41 -21.23 29.41 7.25
C GLY A 41 -20.68 28.16 6.56
N ARG A 42 -21.30 27.00 6.83
CA ARG A 42 -20.90 25.72 6.22
C ARG A 42 -21.16 25.72 4.71
N VAL A 43 -20.13 25.52 3.90
CA VAL A 43 -20.27 25.33 2.45
C VAL A 43 -20.58 23.87 2.16
N ARG A 44 -21.56 23.62 1.28
CA ARG A 44 -21.89 22.29 0.77
C ARG A 44 -21.43 22.18 -0.68
N VAL A 45 -20.68 21.14 -0.99
CA VAL A 45 -20.36 20.78 -2.37
C VAL A 45 -21.51 19.98 -2.96
N ARG A 46 -22.01 20.40 -4.12
CA ARG A 46 -22.98 19.65 -4.92
C ARG A 46 -22.27 19.09 -6.15
N LYS A 47 -22.64 17.87 -6.54
CA LYS A 47 -22.06 17.22 -7.72
C LYS A 47 -22.97 17.52 -8.92
N TYR A 48 -22.38 17.94 -10.04
CA TYR A 48 -23.11 18.42 -11.20
C TYR A 48 -22.67 17.65 -12.45
N CYS A 49 -23.61 17.21 -13.25
CA CYS A 49 -23.37 16.53 -14.53
C CYS A 49 -23.46 17.57 -15.65
N GLU A 50 -22.35 17.85 -16.32
CA GLU A 50 -22.29 18.83 -17.42
C GLU A 50 -23.15 18.40 -18.62
N ALA A 51 -23.20 17.09 -18.91
CA ALA A 51 -23.96 16.57 -20.06
C ALA A 51 -25.48 16.72 -19.88
N GLU A 52 -25.98 16.65 -18.64
CA GLU A 52 -27.41 16.75 -18.34
C GLU A 52 -27.80 18.10 -17.73
N ASP A 53 -26.83 19.02 -17.58
CA ASP A 53 -26.99 20.36 -17.00
C ASP A 53 -27.74 20.34 -15.64
N ARG A 54 -27.46 19.34 -14.80
CA ARG A 54 -28.15 19.16 -13.52
C ARG A 54 -27.27 18.61 -12.41
N GLU A 55 -27.72 18.81 -11.18
CA GLU A 55 -27.15 18.16 -10.02
C GLU A 55 -27.44 16.64 -10.04
N VAL A 56 -26.45 15.87 -9.62
CA VAL A 56 -26.51 14.41 -9.51
C VAL A 56 -26.24 13.94 -8.09
N SER A 57 -26.98 12.91 -7.67
CA SER A 57 -26.80 12.26 -6.38
C SER A 57 -25.60 11.31 -6.39
N ALA A 58 -25.15 10.90 -5.20
CA ALA A 58 -24.02 9.96 -5.10
C ALA A 58 -24.30 8.59 -5.76
N GLY A 59 -25.56 8.15 -5.80
CA GLY A 59 -25.93 6.87 -6.43
C GLY A 59 -25.92 6.90 -7.96
N GLU A 60 -25.94 8.08 -8.56
CA GLU A 60 -25.87 8.28 -10.01
C GLU A 60 -24.42 8.36 -10.51
N ILE A 61 -23.42 8.25 -9.62
CA ILE A 61 -22.01 8.47 -9.94
C ILE A 61 -21.24 7.16 -9.86
N GLY A 62 -20.85 6.65 -11.03
CA GLY A 62 -19.96 5.50 -11.19
C GLY A 62 -18.52 5.89 -11.52
N LYS A 63 -17.67 4.88 -11.78
CA LYS A 63 -16.33 5.06 -12.33
C LYS A 63 -16.39 4.83 -13.83
N GLY A 64 -15.72 5.65 -14.63
CA GLY A 64 -15.51 5.41 -16.06
C GLY A 64 -14.07 4.98 -16.32
N PHE A 65 -13.86 4.04 -17.25
CA PHE A 65 -12.55 3.69 -17.78
C PHE A 65 -12.45 4.15 -19.24
N GLU A 66 -11.42 4.93 -19.57
CA GLU A 66 -11.18 5.39 -20.93
C GLU A 66 -10.46 4.29 -21.73
N VAL A 67 -11.15 3.69 -22.69
CA VAL A 67 -10.62 2.57 -23.50
C VAL A 67 -9.86 3.11 -24.72
N SER A 68 -10.28 4.25 -25.23
CA SER A 68 -9.63 5.02 -26.29
C SER A 68 -9.98 6.49 -26.13
N LYS A 69 -9.28 7.37 -26.86
CA LYS A 69 -9.67 8.78 -26.96
C LYS A 69 -11.17 8.87 -27.28
N ASP A 70 -11.91 9.55 -26.41
CA ASP A 70 -13.36 9.78 -26.47
C ASP A 70 -14.28 8.55 -26.21
N THR A 71 -13.75 7.41 -25.78
CA THR A 71 -14.55 6.23 -25.39
C THR A 71 -14.39 5.93 -23.90
N LEU A 72 -15.39 6.32 -23.11
CA LEU A 72 -15.50 6.01 -21.69
C LEU A 72 -16.52 4.89 -21.47
N VAL A 73 -16.11 3.84 -20.78
CA VAL A 73 -17.00 2.73 -20.37
C VAL A 73 -17.26 2.85 -18.88
N ALA A 74 -18.53 2.89 -18.48
CA ALA A 74 -18.90 2.83 -17.07
C ALA A 74 -18.50 1.46 -16.50
N VAL A 75 -17.74 1.48 -15.41
CA VAL A 75 -17.34 0.29 -14.67
C VAL A 75 -18.09 0.30 -13.35
N THR A 76 -18.99 -0.66 -13.18
CA THR A 76 -19.72 -0.84 -11.93
C THR A 76 -18.86 -1.52 -10.88
N ASP A 77 -19.10 -1.25 -9.59
CA ASP A 77 -18.39 -1.96 -8.51
C ASP A 77 -18.69 -3.48 -8.55
N GLU A 78 -19.87 -3.89 -9.04
CA GLU A 78 -20.23 -5.31 -9.23
C GLU A 78 -19.40 -6.00 -10.34
N GLU A 79 -19.09 -5.30 -11.43
CA GLU A 79 -18.23 -5.84 -12.50
C GLU A 79 -16.78 -5.99 -12.02
N LEU A 80 -16.29 -5.05 -11.20
CA LEU A 80 -14.99 -5.14 -10.54
C LEU A 80 -14.94 -6.31 -9.55
N GLU A 81 -16.03 -6.57 -8.82
CA GLU A 81 -16.14 -7.72 -7.91
C GLU A 81 -16.22 -9.06 -8.64
N LYS A 82 -16.82 -9.09 -9.84
CA LYS A 82 -16.92 -10.29 -10.69
C LYS A 82 -15.63 -10.59 -11.46
N MET A 83 -14.64 -9.70 -11.45
CA MET A 83 -13.33 -10.01 -12.02
C MET A 83 -12.74 -11.20 -11.26
N PRO A 84 -12.44 -12.33 -11.93
CA PRO A 84 -11.90 -13.51 -11.27
C PRO A 84 -10.47 -13.20 -10.84
N LEU A 85 -10.30 -12.70 -9.62
CA LEU A 85 -9.00 -12.65 -8.97
C LEU A 85 -8.73 -14.05 -8.41
N PRO A 86 -7.69 -14.76 -8.88
CA PRO A 86 -7.36 -16.11 -8.42
C PRO A 86 -7.14 -16.19 -6.90
N THR A 87 -6.80 -15.06 -6.28
CA THR A 87 -6.43 -14.87 -4.86
C THR A 87 -7.60 -14.36 -3.98
N ALA A 88 -8.85 -14.47 -4.43
CA ALA A 88 -10.02 -13.98 -3.70
C ALA A 88 -10.00 -14.39 -2.21
N LYS A 89 -9.87 -13.38 -1.32
CA LYS A 89 -9.86 -13.49 0.15
C LYS A 89 -8.59 -14.10 0.79
N ALA A 90 -7.48 -14.18 0.07
CA ALA A 90 -6.22 -14.68 0.61
C ALA A 90 -5.05 -13.69 0.46
N ILE A 91 -4.13 -13.75 1.43
CA ILE A 91 -2.75 -13.28 1.33
C ILE A 91 -1.91 -14.52 1.00
N GLU A 92 -1.64 -14.75 -0.27
CA GLU A 92 -0.89 -15.91 -0.73
C GLU A 92 0.61 -15.62 -0.74
N ILE A 93 1.37 -16.27 0.13
CA ILE A 93 2.83 -16.14 0.15
C ILE A 93 3.42 -16.90 -1.03
N VAL A 94 4.15 -16.18 -1.88
CA VAL A 94 4.78 -16.72 -3.09
C VAL A 94 6.28 -16.91 -2.96
N ALA A 95 6.95 -16.16 -2.07
CA ALA A 95 8.39 -16.28 -1.88
C ALA A 95 8.85 -15.78 -0.50
N PHE A 96 10.04 -16.23 -0.09
CA PHE A 96 10.78 -15.65 1.04
C PHE A 96 12.12 -15.14 0.56
N VAL A 97 12.38 -13.85 0.76
CA VAL A 97 13.59 -13.16 0.27
C VAL A 97 14.29 -12.45 1.43
N PRO A 98 15.60 -12.15 1.32
CA PRO A 98 16.29 -11.29 2.28
C PRO A 98 15.63 -9.91 2.35
N ALA A 99 15.49 -9.32 3.55
CA ALA A 99 14.89 -7.99 3.68
C ALA A 99 15.63 -6.92 2.86
N ALA A 100 16.96 -7.04 2.78
CA ALA A 100 17.83 -6.11 2.05
C ALA A 100 17.70 -6.18 0.52
N SER A 101 17.07 -7.22 -0.05
CA SER A 101 16.86 -7.30 -1.50
C SER A 101 15.63 -6.52 -1.98
N ILE A 102 14.85 -5.95 -1.05
CA ILE A 102 13.70 -5.13 -1.38
C ILE A 102 14.14 -3.68 -1.44
N ASP A 103 14.15 -3.12 -2.66
CA ASP A 103 14.38 -1.70 -2.86
C ASP A 103 13.23 -0.89 -2.20
N PRO A 104 13.54 0.05 -1.30
CA PRO A 104 12.54 0.91 -0.68
C PRO A 104 11.64 1.67 -1.67
N VAL A 105 12.09 1.93 -2.90
CA VAL A 105 11.27 2.58 -3.95
C VAL A 105 10.00 1.80 -4.27
N ARG A 106 10.02 0.48 -4.04
CA ARG A 106 8.87 -0.41 -4.24
C ARG A 106 7.83 -0.28 -3.14
N LEU A 107 8.13 0.34 -2.00
CA LEU A 107 7.13 0.55 -0.95
C LEU A 107 6.17 1.66 -1.37
N SER A 108 4.87 1.34 -1.44
CA SER A 108 3.83 2.32 -1.77
C SER A 108 3.54 3.32 -0.65
N GLY A 109 3.93 3.00 0.59
CA GLY A 109 3.63 3.77 1.80
C GLY A 109 2.47 3.19 2.63
N ASP A 110 1.57 2.41 2.00
CA ASP A 110 0.48 1.75 2.70
C ASP A 110 0.98 0.58 3.55
N SER A 111 0.68 0.61 4.85
CA SER A 111 1.08 -0.40 5.83
C SER A 111 -0.10 -0.87 6.66
N TYR A 112 -0.16 -2.18 6.90
CA TYR A 112 -1.24 -2.81 7.66
C TYR A 112 -0.69 -3.82 8.66
N PHE A 113 -1.31 -3.90 9.84
CA PHE A 113 -1.08 -5.00 10.77
C PHE A 113 -2.00 -6.17 10.44
N LEU A 114 -1.46 -7.38 10.48
CA LEU A 114 -2.25 -8.60 10.38
C LEU A 114 -2.48 -9.16 11.78
N GLN A 115 -3.71 -9.20 12.23
CA GLN A 115 -4.11 -9.79 13.50
C GLN A 115 -4.65 -11.20 13.24
N TYR A 116 -4.24 -12.21 14.00
CA TYR A 116 -4.86 -13.54 13.89
C TYR A 116 -6.35 -13.51 14.22
N ASP A 117 -7.14 -14.37 13.58
CA ASP A 117 -8.59 -14.48 13.83
C ASP A 117 -8.96 -15.85 14.40
N GLY A 118 -9.41 -15.86 15.66
CA GLY A 118 -9.79 -17.08 16.38
C GLY A 118 -8.61 -17.86 16.98
N GLN A 119 -8.92 -18.79 17.88
CA GLN A 119 -7.93 -19.56 18.65
C GLN A 119 -7.08 -20.48 17.75
N VAL A 120 -7.69 -21.07 16.72
CA VAL A 120 -7.02 -21.96 15.77
C VAL A 120 -5.90 -21.28 14.96
N ALA A 121 -5.94 -19.94 14.84
CA ALA A 121 -4.96 -19.17 14.10
C ALA A 121 -3.72 -18.79 14.93
N VAL A 122 -3.79 -18.88 16.27
CA VAL A 122 -2.77 -18.34 17.18
C VAL A 122 -1.41 -19.01 16.97
N GLU A 123 -1.35 -20.34 17.11
CA GLU A 123 -0.11 -21.10 16.97
C GLU A 123 0.56 -20.95 15.60
N PRO A 124 -0.13 -21.14 14.45
CA PRO A 124 0.51 -20.99 13.15
C PRO A 124 0.90 -19.53 12.85
N TYR A 125 0.14 -18.54 13.33
CA TYR A 125 0.51 -17.12 13.23
C TYR A 125 1.84 -16.84 13.96
N VAL A 126 1.96 -17.31 15.21
CA VAL A 126 3.18 -17.13 16.01
C VAL A 126 4.35 -17.88 15.38
N LEU A 127 4.11 -19.06 14.81
CA LEU A 127 5.14 -19.85 14.14
C LEU A 127 5.76 -19.09 12.95
N ILE A 128 4.93 -18.55 12.04
CA ILE A 128 5.45 -17.81 10.88
C ILE A 128 6.13 -16.50 11.31
N ALA A 129 5.58 -15.78 12.29
CA ALA A 129 6.22 -14.57 12.82
C ALA A 129 7.60 -14.89 13.41
N ARG A 130 7.73 -15.96 14.19
CA ARG A 130 9.03 -16.39 14.74
C ARG A 130 10.00 -16.85 13.64
N ALA A 131 9.52 -17.56 12.63
CA ALA A 131 10.34 -18.02 11.51
C ALA A 131 10.91 -16.86 10.68
N LEU A 132 10.08 -15.85 10.37
CA LEU A 132 10.52 -14.63 9.67
C LEU A 132 11.55 -13.84 10.48
N THR A 133 11.31 -13.69 11.78
CA THR A 133 12.21 -12.95 12.69
C THR A 133 13.60 -13.60 12.76
N ARG A 134 13.67 -14.94 12.82
CA ARG A 134 14.95 -15.66 12.96
C ARG A 134 15.82 -15.63 11.69
N ASN A 135 15.20 -15.62 10.51
CA ASN A 135 15.92 -15.78 9.25
C ASN A 135 16.32 -14.47 8.57
N THR A 136 16.03 -13.29 9.17
CA THR A 136 16.19 -11.96 8.51
C THR A 136 15.54 -11.88 7.12
N LYS A 137 14.55 -12.74 6.89
CA LYS A 137 13.80 -12.85 5.65
C LYS A 137 12.44 -12.20 5.82
N VAL A 138 11.91 -11.77 4.69
CA VAL A 138 10.57 -11.22 4.52
C VAL A 138 9.82 -12.13 3.56
N ALA A 139 8.51 -12.24 3.72
CA ALA A 139 7.68 -12.95 2.75
C ALA A 139 7.17 -11.96 1.70
N VAL A 140 7.19 -12.35 0.44
CA VAL A 140 6.46 -11.66 -0.62
C VAL A 140 5.17 -12.44 -0.86
N ALA A 141 4.06 -11.73 -0.89
CA ALA A 141 2.74 -12.32 -1.04
C ALA A 141 1.87 -11.53 -2.02
N LYS A 142 0.84 -12.17 -2.54
CA LYS A 142 -0.25 -11.56 -3.30
C LYS A 142 -1.43 -11.35 -2.38
N LEU A 143 -1.99 -10.14 -2.38
CA LEU A 143 -3.20 -9.77 -1.64
C LEU A 143 -4.27 -9.31 -2.63
N ALA A 144 -5.41 -9.99 -2.66
CA ALA A 144 -6.59 -9.50 -3.38
C ALA A 144 -7.52 -8.74 -2.42
N TRP A 145 -7.63 -7.42 -2.63
CA TRP A 145 -8.50 -6.55 -1.84
C TRP A 145 -9.04 -5.41 -2.70
N HIS A 146 -10.33 -5.07 -2.55
CA HIS A 146 -11.04 -4.07 -3.34
C HIS A 146 -10.95 -4.26 -4.87
N GLY A 147 -11.13 -5.50 -5.33
CA GLY A 147 -11.15 -5.82 -6.76
C GLY A 147 -9.79 -5.66 -7.46
N ARG A 148 -8.68 -5.59 -6.72
CA ARG A 148 -7.32 -5.55 -7.27
C ARG A 148 -6.40 -6.52 -6.54
N GLU A 149 -5.57 -7.23 -7.29
CA GLU A 149 -4.42 -7.96 -6.74
C GLU A 149 -3.25 -6.98 -6.55
N ARG A 150 -2.62 -7.03 -5.38
CA ARG A 150 -1.44 -6.24 -5.03
C ARG A 150 -0.34 -7.16 -4.55
N LEU A 151 0.92 -6.79 -4.79
CA LEU A 151 2.04 -7.37 -4.07
C LEU A 151 2.13 -6.78 -2.68
N VAL A 152 2.44 -7.62 -1.69
CA VAL A 152 2.68 -7.19 -0.32
C VAL A 152 3.93 -7.86 0.25
N LEU A 153 4.68 -7.08 1.01
CA LEU A 153 5.79 -7.53 1.82
C LEU A 153 5.29 -7.82 3.23
N LEU A 154 5.42 -9.06 3.68
CA LEU A 154 5.17 -9.43 5.07
C LEU A 154 6.48 -9.46 5.85
N ARG A 155 6.53 -8.66 6.91
CA ARG A 155 7.63 -8.65 7.87
C ARG A 155 7.09 -8.65 9.29
N VAL A 156 7.97 -8.86 10.26
CA VAL A 156 7.61 -8.82 11.67
C VAL A 156 8.08 -7.50 12.29
N ARG A 157 7.24 -6.94 13.14
CA ARG A 157 7.55 -5.80 14.00
C ARG A 157 6.96 -6.07 15.37
N ASP A 158 7.80 -6.10 16.41
CA ASP A 158 7.38 -6.27 17.81
C ASP A 158 6.46 -7.50 18.01
N GLY A 159 6.72 -8.59 17.26
CA GLY A 159 5.93 -9.83 17.30
C GLY A 159 4.68 -9.84 16.43
N ALA A 160 4.28 -8.71 15.83
CA ALA A 160 3.17 -8.60 14.91
C ALA A 160 3.63 -8.70 13.45
N LEU A 161 2.83 -9.38 12.62
CA LEU A 161 2.98 -9.34 11.17
C LEU A 161 2.50 -7.99 10.62
N VAL A 162 3.34 -7.39 9.77
CA VAL A 162 3.08 -6.15 9.07
C VAL A 162 3.13 -6.42 7.57
N ALA A 163 2.07 -6.06 6.86
CA ALA A 163 1.98 -6.07 5.41
C ALA A 163 2.27 -4.65 4.87
N HIS A 164 3.31 -4.52 4.05
CA HIS A 164 3.59 -3.30 3.29
C HIS A 164 3.16 -3.53 1.84
N VAL A 165 2.32 -2.66 1.29
CA VAL A 165 1.95 -2.78 -0.12
C VAL A 165 3.14 -2.39 -1.00
N LEU A 166 3.46 -3.27 -1.94
CA LEU A 166 4.51 -3.08 -2.93
C LEU A 166 3.94 -2.60 -4.26
N LYS A 167 4.70 -1.76 -4.94
CA LYS A 167 4.56 -1.44 -6.35
C LYS A 167 5.13 -2.58 -7.19
N TRP A 168 4.50 -2.85 -8.33
CA TRP A 168 5.02 -3.72 -9.37
C TRP A 168 6.23 -3.06 -10.06
N ASP A 169 7.01 -3.86 -10.77
CA ASP A 169 8.25 -3.38 -11.39
C ASP A 169 7.99 -2.34 -12.49
N ASP A 170 6.90 -2.51 -13.23
CA ASP A 170 6.41 -1.58 -14.25
C ASP A 170 5.84 -0.27 -13.68
N GLU A 171 5.54 -0.23 -12.38
CA GLU A 171 5.15 1.00 -11.68
C GLU A 171 6.34 1.82 -11.18
N VAL A 172 7.57 1.26 -11.25
CA VAL A 172 8.80 1.94 -10.87
C VAL A 172 9.46 2.51 -12.12
N ARG A 173 9.62 3.84 -12.15
CA ARG A 173 10.31 4.52 -13.26
C ARG A 173 11.81 4.24 -13.21
N ASP A 174 12.44 4.16 -14.38
CA ASP A 174 13.89 4.02 -14.50
C ASP A 174 14.59 5.32 -14.03
N PRO A 175 15.45 5.27 -13.00
CA PRO A 175 16.20 6.45 -12.55
C PRO A 175 17.30 6.87 -13.51
N SER A 176 17.66 6.05 -14.51
CA SER A 176 18.75 6.32 -15.45
C SER A 176 18.53 7.57 -16.32
N GLU A 177 17.27 8.00 -16.47
CA GLU A 177 16.88 9.23 -17.15
C GLU A 177 17.10 10.50 -16.31
N LEU A 178 17.23 10.36 -14.99
CA LEU A 178 17.35 11.49 -14.04
C LEU A 178 18.80 11.76 -13.63
N ALA A 179 19.64 10.71 -13.60
CA ALA A 179 21.03 10.83 -13.19
C ALA A 179 21.86 11.56 -14.26
N SER A 180 22.53 12.66 -13.88
CA SER A 180 23.49 13.32 -14.76
C SER A 180 24.68 12.40 -15.01
N LYS A 181 24.96 12.12 -16.30
CA LYS A 181 26.11 11.34 -16.74
C LYS A 181 27.32 12.21 -17.11
N ASP A 182 27.11 13.53 -17.19
CA ASP A 182 28.07 14.48 -17.74
C ASP A 182 28.86 15.25 -16.66
N ALA A 183 28.47 15.11 -15.39
CA ALA A 183 29.18 15.73 -14.28
C ALA A 183 30.55 15.06 -14.09
N LYS A 184 31.62 15.84 -14.22
CA LYS A 184 32.98 15.41 -13.88
C LYS A 184 33.28 15.83 -12.45
N VAL A 185 33.37 14.86 -11.56
CA VAL A 185 33.73 15.04 -10.15
C VAL A 185 35.08 14.38 -9.92
N THR A 186 35.95 15.02 -9.15
CA THR A 186 37.26 14.49 -8.81
C THR A 186 37.21 13.68 -7.52
N ASP A 187 38.14 12.73 -7.35
CA ASP A 187 38.22 11.92 -6.12
C ASP A 187 38.41 12.80 -4.87
N SER A 188 39.13 13.92 -4.98
CA SER A 188 39.32 14.88 -3.87
C SER A 188 38.02 15.53 -3.41
N GLU A 189 37.13 15.88 -4.35
CA GLU A 189 35.82 16.45 -4.03
C GLU A 189 34.90 15.40 -3.38
N ILE A 190 35.06 14.12 -3.76
CA ILE A 190 34.34 13.00 -3.14
C ILE A 190 34.83 12.80 -1.71
N ASP A 191 36.15 12.81 -1.47
CA ASP A 191 36.74 12.63 -0.14
C ASP A 191 36.29 13.73 0.83
N GLU A 192 36.25 14.99 0.38
CA GLU A 192 35.73 16.10 1.18
C GLU A 192 34.23 15.91 1.50
N ALA A 193 33.44 15.46 0.54
CA ALA A 193 32.02 15.18 0.75
C ALA A 193 31.79 14.01 1.73
N LEU A 194 32.63 12.98 1.70
CA LEU A 194 32.56 11.84 2.64
C LEU A 194 32.77 12.30 4.09
N LEU A 195 33.73 13.20 4.33
CA LEU A 195 33.95 13.77 5.67
C LEU A 195 32.71 14.49 6.20
N LEU A 196 31.96 15.17 5.32
CA LEU A 196 30.70 15.82 5.69
C LEU A 196 29.58 14.80 6.00
N VAL A 197 29.51 13.69 5.27
CA VAL A 197 28.55 12.62 5.53
C VAL A 197 28.83 11.94 6.87
N GLU A 198 30.09 11.67 7.19
CA GLU A 198 30.49 11.05 8.46
C GLU A 198 30.33 11.96 9.68
N SER A 199 30.58 13.26 9.52
CA SER A 199 30.44 14.26 10.59
C SER A 199 29.03 14.84 10.73
N GLY A 200 28.13 14.51 9.81
CA GLY A 200 26.74 14.94 9.82
C GLY A 200 25.95 14.44 11.05
N PRO A 201 24.89 15.16 11.46
CA PRO A 201 24.12 14.78 12.65
C PRO A 201 23.47 13.40 12.50
N GLY A 202 23.84 12.48 13.40
CA GLY A 202 23.27 11.15 13.47
C GLY A 202 21.85 11.14 14.05
N SER A 203 20.94 10.51 13.31
CA SER A 203 19.57 10.08 13.63
C SER A 203 18.42 11.09 13.48
N VAL A 204 17.57 10.81 12.49
CA VAL A 204 16.15 11.21 12.46
C VAL A 204 15.37 10.14 13.24
N LYS A 205 14.65 10.54 14.27
CA LYS A 205 13.79 9.66 15.09
C LYS A 205 12.46 9.36 14.41
#